data_AF-A0A3N5SGE8-F1
#
_entry.id   AF-A0A3N5SGE8-F1
#
_cell.length_a   1.000
_cell.length_b   1.000
_cell.length_c   1.000
_cell.angle_alpha   90.00
_cell.angle_beta   90.00
_cell.angle_gamma   90.00
#
_symmetry.space_group_name_H-M   'P 1'
#
loop_
_entity.id
_entity.type
_entity.pdbx_description
1 polymer ?
#
loop_
_entity_poly.entity_id
_entity_poly.type
_entity_poly.pdbx_seq_one_letter_code
_entity_poly.pdbx_strand_id
1 'polypeptide(L)'
;MTQANPPSPQSLQPLLSEQEARLRAELYLQQRVDYQDDYYERRIAEFNFNSDRMMWISALLMGVSTIISAYSVMSDEPLYAFVTALLPTIATALAAFRSLYQWQRQAQLYEDSWLALQQAKLVLPDSDFIQPGEYALYFPELVRQSEEVLRAEASQWGQLDKVATEDATGTSESKEEDTPP
;
A
#
# COMPACT_ATOMS: atom_id res chain seq x y z
N MET A 1 -11.96 57.10 -34.11
CA MET A 1 -12.16 56.04 -33.10
C MET A 1 -11.87 54.72 -33.79
N THR A 2 -10.67 54.19 -33.63
CA THR A 2 -10.24 52.95 -34.29
C THR A 2 -10.55 51.80 -33.34
N GLN A 3 -11.52 50.97 -33.69
CA GLN A 3 -11.93 49.80 -32.91
C GLN A 3 -10.82 48.74 -33.06
N ALA A 4 -10.07 48.49 -32.00
CA ALA A 4 -9.11 47.39 -31.95
C ALA A 4 -9.90 46.08 -31.84
N ASN A 5 -9.77 45.20 -32.85
CA ASN A 5 -10.29 43.84 -32.75
C ASN A 5 -9.62 43.11 -31.57
N PRO A 6 -10.38 42.38 -30.73
CA PRO A 6 -9.77 41.53 -29.71
C PRO A 6 -8.97 40.41 -30.40
N PRO A 7 -7.85 39.95 -29.80
CA PRO A 7 -7.11 38.81 -30.33
C PRO A 7 -8.02 37.58 -30.32
N SER A 8 -8.16 36.94 -31.47
CA SER A 8 -8.84 35.64 -31.59
C SER A 8 -8.20 34.65 -30.61
N PRO A 9 -8.98 33.86 -29.85
CA PRO A 9 -8.41 32.80 -29.02
C PRO A 9 -7.63 31.87 -29.94
N GLN A 10 -6.33 31.79 -29.74
CA GLN A 10 -5.47 30.85 -30.44
C GLN A 10 -6.03 29.46 -30.17
N SER A 11 -6.60 28.83 -31.20
CA SER A 11 -6.92 27.41 -31.17
C SER A 11 -5.63 26.67 -30.89
N LEU A 12 -5.41 26.28 -29.63
CA LEU A 12 -4.30 25.43 -29.21
C LEU A 12 -4.35 24.20 -30.12
N GLN A 13 -3.43 24.12 -31.08
CA GLN A 13 -3.31 22.91 -31.86
C GLN A 13 -3.00 21.78 -30.88
N PRO A 14 -3.74 20.67 -30.92
CA PRO A 14 -3.46 19.55 -30.04
C PRO A 14 -2.01 19.11 -30.28
N LEU A 15 -1.27 18.91 -29.17
CA LEU A 15 0.16 18.54 -29.19
C LEU A 15 0.42 17.20 -29.90
N LEU A 16 -0.60 16.38 -30.05
CA LEU A 16 -0.57 15.06 -30.67
C LEU A 16 -1.65 15.00 -31.74
N SER A 17 -1.37 14.29 -32.83
CA SER A 17 -2.43 13.90 -33.76
C SER A 17 -3.39 12.91 -33.09
N GLU A 18 -4.63 12.83 -33.55
CA GLU A 18 -5.62 11.94 -32.94
C GLU A 18 -5.21 10.46 -32.99
N GLN A 19 -4.63 10.02 -34.10
CA GLN A 19 -4.11 8.65 -34.25
C GLN A 19 -2.96 8.37 -33.29
N GLU A 20 -2.09 9.36 -33.09
CA GLU A 20 -0.97 9.26 -32.16
C GLU A 20 -1.44 9.26 -30.70
N ALA A 21 -2.41 10.12 -30.35
CA ALA A 21 -3.01 10.17 -29.03
C ALA A 21 -3.69 8.84 -28.68
N ARG A 22 -4.43 8.25 -29.63
CA ARG A 22 -5.03 6.94 -29.49
C ARG A 22 -3.98 5.85 -29.27
N LEU A 23 -2.97 5.75 -30.14
CA LEU A 23 -1.93 4.72 -30.02
C LEU A 23 -1.17 4.83 -28.69
N ARG A 24 -0.87 6.06 -28.25
CA ARG A 24 -0.21 6.30 -26.96
C ARG A 24 -1.10 5.98 -25.77
N ALA A 25 -2.41 6.26 -25.86
CA ALA A 25 -3.36 5.89 -24.82
C ALA A 25 -3.45 4.37 -24.66
N GLU A 26 -3.61 3.64 -25.78
CA GLU A 26 -3.65 2.18 -25.79
C GLU A 26 -2.35 1.59 -25.23
N LEU A 27 -1.18 2.10 -25.66
CA LEU A 27 0.12 1.64 -25.16
C LEU A 27 0.29 1.93 -23.66
N TYR A 28 -0.13 3.11 -23.20
CA TYR A 28 -0.02 3.50 -21.80
C TYR A 28 -0.92 2.63 -20.91
N LEU A 29 -2.16 2.37 -21.32
CA LEU A 29 -3.04 1.45 -20.61
C LEU A 29 -2.40 0.07 -20.47
N GLN A 30 -1.93 -0.50 -21.58
CA GLN A 30 -1.37 -1.84 -21.58
C GLN A 30 -0.06 -1.95 -20.79
N GLN A 31 0.87 -1.01 -20.98
CA GLN A 31 2.22 -1.12 -20.41
C GLN A 31 2.34 -0.55 -19.00
N ARG A 32 1.50 0.42 -18.64
CA ARG A 32 1.59 1.12 -17.36
C ARG A 32 0.44 0.72 -16.44
N VAL A 33 -0.79 0.91 -16.89
CA VAL A 33 -1.97 0.74 -16.03
C VAL A 33 -2.22 -0.74 -15.75
N ASP A 34 -2.39 -1.56 -16.79
CA ASP A 34 -2.71 -2.98 -16.65
C ASP A 34 -1.54 -3.76 -16.00
N TYR A 35 -0.29 -3.37 -16.28
CA TYR A 35 0.86 -3.93 -15.58
C TYR A 35 0.82 -3.64 -14.07
N GLN A 36 0.48 -2.40 -13.70
CA GLN A 36 0.42 -2.01 -12.30
C GLN A 36 -0.79 -2.64 -11.59
N ASP A 37 -1.90 -2.80 -12.30
CA ASP A 37 -3.10 -3.51 -11.86
C ASP A 37 -2.77 -4.94 -11.41
N ASP A 38 -2.17 -5.71 -12.32
CA ASP A 38 -1.68 -7.07 -12.07
C ASP A 38 -0.70 -7.13 -10.89
N TYR A 39 0.19 -6.13 -10.80
CA TYR A 39 1.17 -6.04 -9.72
C TYR A 39 0.49 -5.85 -8.37
N TYR A 40 -0.49 -4.94 -8.27
CA TYR A 40 -1.22 -4.68 -7.04
C TYR A 40 -2.03 -5.88 -6.59
N GLU A 41 -2.80 -6.51 -7.49
CA GLU A 41 -3.58 -7.70 -7.14
C GLU A 41 -2.71 -8.80 -6.54
N ARG A 42 -1.55 -9.08 -7.16
CA ARG A 42 -0.59 -10.08 -6.66
C ARG A 42 -0.05 -9.69 -5.28
N ARG A 43 0.33 -8.43 -5.08
CA ARG A 43 0.84 -7.95 -3.79
C ARG A 43 -0.19 -8.02 -2.68
N ILE A 44 -1.42 -7.57 -2.94
CA ILE A 44 -2.51 -7.63 -1.98
C ILE A 44 -2.77 -9.09 -1.59
N ALA A 45 -2.84 -10.00 -2.56
CA ALA A 45 -3.03 -11.43 -2.30
C ALA A 45 -1.88 -12.03 -1.48
N GLU A 46 -0.62 -11.72 -1.83
CA GLU A 46 0.56 -12.17 -1.08
C GLU A 46 0.54 -11.72 0.38
N PHE A 47 0.23 -10.44 0.64
CA PHE A 47 0.22 -9.91 2.00
C PHE A 47 -0.95 -10.43 2.84
N ASN A 48 -2.14 -10.55 2.25
CA ASN A 48 -3.29 -11.15 2.94
C ASN A 48 -3.00 -12.61 3.29
N PHE A 49 -2.44 -13.38 2.36
CA PHE A 49 -2.07 -14.77 2.61
C PHE A 49 -1.00 -14.92 3.71
N ASN A 50 -0.01 -14.02 3.76
CA ASN A 50 0.99 -14.00 4.81
C ASN A 50 0.38 -13.64 6.18
N SER A 51 -0.54 -12.66 6.21
CA SER A 51 -1.28 -12.28 7.42
C SER A 51 -2.11 -13.45 7.96
N ASP A 52 -2.86 -14.13 7.08
CA ASP A 52 -3.67 -15.30 7.43
C ASP A 52 -2.81 -16.44 7.98
N ARG A 53 -1.70 -16.77 7.32
CA ARG A 53 -0.75 -17.79 7.82
C ARG A 53 -0.23 -17.45 9.22
N MET A 54 0.07 -16.19 9.49
CA MET A 54 0.52 -15.77 10.82
C MET A 54 -0.56 -15.93 11.87
N MET A 55 -1.83 -15.68 11.51
CA MET A 55 -2.97 -15.94 12.38
C MET A 55 -3.08 -17.44 12.71
N TRP A 56 -2.92 -18.32 11.73
CA TRP A 56 -2.90 -19.77 11.94
C TRP A 56 -1.75 -20.21 12.85
N ILE A 57 -0.54 -19.66 12.67
CA ILE A 57 0.61 -19.95 13.55
C ILE A 57 0.31 -19.53 14.99
N SER A 58 -0.30 -18.35 15.17
CA SER A 58 -0.68 -17.84 16.49
C SER A 58 -1.74 -18.73 17.16
N ALA A 59 -2.75 -19.15 16.40
CA ALA A 59 -3.80 -20.04 16.88
C ALA A 59 -3.24 -21.42 17.26
N LEU A 60 -2.32 -21.97 16.46
CA LEU A 60 -1.62 -23.23 16.77
C LEU A 60 -0.85 -23.12 18.09
N LEU A 61 -0.10 -22.02 18.28
CA LEU A 61 0.64 -21.80 19.50
C LEU A 61 -0.25 -21.64 20.72
N MET A 62 -1.36 -20.92 20.60
CA MET A 62 -2.36 -20.85 21.68
C MET A 62 -2.91 -22.25 22.01
N GLY A 63 -3.25 -23.04 21.00
CA GLY A 63 -3.74 -24.42 21.19
C GLY A 63 -2.73 -25.31 21.91
N VAL A 64 -1.46 -25.29 21.47
CA VAL A 64 -0.36 -26.03 22.13
C VAL A 64 -0.16 -25.54 23.56
N SER A 65 -0.17 -24.22 23.78
CA SER A 65 -0.06 -23.62 25.11
C SER A 65 -1.15 -24.12 26.04
N THR A 66 -2.41 -24.14 25.58
CA THR A 66 -3.55 -24.63 26.38
C THR A 66 -3.40 -26.09 26.74
N ILE A 67 -2.97 -26.95 25.81
CA ILE A 67 -2.73 -28.38 26.09
C ILE A 67 -1.63 -28.56 27.14
N ILE A 68 -0.52 -27.84 26.97
CA ILE A 68 0.63 -27.91 27.90
C ILE A 68 0.25 -27.41 29.29
N SER A 69 -0.48 -26.30 29.38
CA SER A 69 -0.96 -25.76 30.66
C SER A 69 -1.99 -26.69 31.33
N ALA A 70 -2.89 -27.31 30.56
CA ALA A 70 -3.85 -28.27 31.11
C ALA A 70 -3.14 -29.53 31.66
N TYR A 71 -2.09 -30.00 30.99
CA TYR A 71 -1.34 -31.17 31.40
C TYR A 71 -0.35 -30.88 32.54
N SER A 72 0.23 -29.67 32.61
CA SER A 72 1.16 -29.27 33.66
C SER A 72 0.53 -29.24 35.05
N VAL A 73 -0.78 -28.99 35.14
CA VAL A 73 -1.53 -29.04 36.41
C VAL A 73 -1.62 -30.47 36.97
N MET A 74 -1.50 -31.49 36.12
CA MET A 74 -1.63 -32.91 36.48
C MET A 74 -0.28 -33.60 36.73
N SER A 75 0.85 -32.99 36.32
CA SER A 75 2.16 -33.63 36.29
C SER A 75 3.24 -32.74 36.94
N ASP A 76 3.92 -33.25 37.96
CA ASP A 76 4.98 -32.56 38.75
C ASP A 76 6.35 -32.50 38.02
N GLU A 77 6.34 -32.59 36.69
CA GLU A 77 7.55 -32.74 35.86
C GLU A 77 8.14 -31.35 35.52
N PRO A 78 9.46 -31.13 35.72
CA PRO A 78 10.12 -29.83 35.55
C PRO A 78 10.11 -29.33 34.10
N LEU A 79 9.95 -30.24 33.13
CA LEU A 79 9.88 -29.91 31.72
C LEU A 79 8.64 -29.04 31.40
N TYR A 80 7.53 -29.22 32.12
CA TYR A 80 6.34 -28.39 31.93
C TYR A 80 6.58 -26.96 32.41
N ALA A 81 7.16 -26.78 33.60
CA ALA A 81 7.49 -25.46 34.15
C ALA A 81 8.42 -24.66 33.23
N PHE A 82 9.39 -25.34 32.59
CA PHE A 82 10.25 -24.73 31.58
C PHE A 82 9.46 -24.24 30.36
N VAL A 83 8.53 -25.05 29.83
CA VAL A 83 7.73 -24.65 28.68
C VAL A 83 6.76 -23.52 29.03
N THR A 84 6.09 -23.56 30.18
CA THR A 84 5.19 -22.46 30.61
C THR A 84 5.94 -21.14 30.79
N ALA A 85 7.21 -21.18 31.23
CA ALA A 85 8.05 -20.00 31.32
C ALA A 85 8.50 -19.46 29.95
N LEU A 86 8.55 -20.30 28.92
CA LEU A 86 8.97 -19.92 27.56
C LEU A 86 7.83 -19.33 26.72
N LEU A 87 6.57 -19.69 27.02
CA LEU A 87 5.39 -19.22 26.28
C LEU A 87 5.28 -17.68 26.17
N PRO A 88 5.48 -16.89 27.24
CA PRO A 88 5.43 -15.42 27.14
C PRO A 88 6.48 -14.84 26.20
N THR A 89 7.68 -15.43 26.16
CA THR A 89 8.76 -15.00 25.27
C THR A 89 8.42 -15.26 23.81
N ILE A 90 7.88 -16.45 23.51
CA ILE A 90 7.44 -16.80 22.15
C ILE A 90 6.28 -15.89 21.71
N ALA A 91 5.30 -15.64 22.60
CA ALA A 91 4.20 -14.73 22.32
C ALA A 91 4.68 -13.31 22.01
N THR A 92 5.62 -12.79 22.82
CA THR A 92 6.24 -11.47 22.60
C THR A 92 7.00 -11.42 21.28
N ALA A 93 7.78 -12.46 20.95
CA ALA A 93 8.51 -12.53 19.69
C ALA A 93 7.56 -12.49 18.48
N LEU A 94 6.44 -13.21 18.52
CA LEU A 94 5.45 -13.20 17.45
C LEU A 94 4.72 -11.88 17.33
N ALA A 95 4.38 -11.25 18.46
CA ALA A 95 3.81 -9.91 18.47
C ALA A 95 4.79 -8.90 17.84
N ALA A 96 6.07 -8.98 18.17
CA ALA A 96 7.12 -8.17 17.57
C ALA A 96 7.28 -8.45 16.07
N PHE A 97 7.27 -9.72 15.63
CA PHE A 97 7.30 -10.08 14.21
C PHE A 97 6.11 -9.53 13.43
N ARG A 98 4.89 -9.65 13.98
CA ARG A 98 3.67 -9.09 13.37
C ARG A 98 3.75 -7.56 13.29
N SER A 99 4.26 -6.92 14.34
CA SER A 99 4.45 -5.47 14.39
C SER A 99 5.52 -4.97 13.41
N LEU A 100 6.59 -5.75 13.23
CA LEU A 100 7.70 -5.41 12.33
C LEU A 100 7.26 -5.46 10.86
N TYR A 101 6.55 -6.51 10.47
CA TYR A 101 6.19 -6.72 9.07
C TYR A 101 4.96 -5.92 8.61
N GLN A 102 4.06 -5.54 9.53
CA GLN A 102 2.84 -4.76 9.24
C GLN A 102 2.11 -5.17 7.95
N TRP A 103 2.02 -6.48 7.65
CA TRP A 103 1.49 -6.98 6.38
C TRP A 103 0.11 -6.43 6.05
N GLN A 104 -0.75 -6.26 7.07
CA GLN A 104 -2.08 -5.68 6.90
C GLN A 104 -2.03 -4.24 6.37
N ARG A 105 -1.09 -3.43 6.89
CA ARG A 105 -0.92 -2.04 6.47
C ARG A 105 -0.36 -1.99 5.05
N GLN A 106 0.58 -2.88 4.72
CA GLN A 106 1.12 -2.99 3.36
C GLN A 106 0.03 -3.40 2.36
N ALA A 107 -0.82 -4.37 2.70
CA ALA A 107 -1.95 -4.77 1.87
C ALA A 107 -2.92 -3.59 1.64
N GLN A 108 -3.27 -2.85 2.69
CA GLN A 108 -4.16 -1.68 2.60
C GLN A 108 -3.61 -0.58 1.70
N LEU A 109 -2.30 -0.26 1.80
CA LEU A 109 -1.67 0.74 0.93
C LEU A 109 -1.77 0.37 -0.55
N TYR A 110 -1.54 -0.91 -0.87
CA TYR A 110 -1.70 -1.40 -2.23
C TYR A 110 -3.16 -1.41 -2.68
N GLU A 111 -4.10 -1.79 -1.80
CA GLU A 111 -5.54 -1.78 -2.09
C GLU A 111 -6.07 -0.36 -2.37
N ASP A 112 -5.68 0.62 -1.55
CA ASP A 112 -6.05 2.02 -1.74
C ASP A 112 -5.50 2.57 -3.06
N SER A 113 -4.24 2.26 -3.36
CA SER A 113 -3.57 2.69 -4.60
C SER A 113 -4.16 2.01 -5.84
N TRP A 114 -4.55 0.75 -5.71
CA TRP A 114 -5.24 -0.01 -6.74
C TRP A 114 -6.62 0.58 -7.04
N LEU A 115 -7.44 0.85 -6.02
CA LEU A 115 -8.74 1.48 -6.19
C LEU A 115 -8.64 2.87 -6.82
N ALA A 116 -7.65 3.67 -6.41
CA ALA A 116 -7.39 4.98 -6.99
C ALA A 116 -6.95 4.88 -8.46
N LEU A 117 -6.14 3.88 -8.81
CA LEU A 117 -5.73 3.62 -10.19
C LEU A 117 -6.93 3.20 -11.06
N GLN A 118 -7.81 2.34 -10.54
CA GLN A 118 -9.05 1.96 -11.22
C GLN A 118 -9.95 3.18 -11.45
N GLN A 119 -10.07 4.09 -10.49
CA GLN A 119 -10.79 5.34 -10.67
C GLN A 119 -10.16 6.25 -11.74
N ALA A 120 -8.82 6.35 -11.78
CA ALA A 120 -8.12 7.11 -12.82
C ALA A 120 -8.33 6.51 -14.23
N LYS A 121 -8.48 5.18 -14.33
CA LYS A 121 -8.78 4.49 -15.60
C LYS A 121 -10.15 4.88 -16.17
N LEU A 122 -11.12 5.22 -15.31
CA LEU A 122 -12.47 5.63 -15.71
C LEU A 122 -12.54 6.99 -16.42
N VAL A 123 -11.44 7.75 -16.47
CA VAL A 123 -11.36 8.99 -17.25
C VAL A 123 -11.49 8.75 -18.74
N LEU A 124 -10.97 7.61 -19.22
CA LEU A 124 -11.08 7.25 -20.62
C LEU A 124 -12.42 6.51 -20.82
N PRO A 125 -13.35 7.05 -21.63
CA PRO A 125 -14.56 6.32 -21.99
C PRO A 125 -14.19 5.03 -22.74
N ASP A 126 -15.09 4.03 -22.75
CA ASP A 126 -14.84 2.84 -23.58
C ASP A 126 -14.61 3.26 -25.03
N SER A 127 -13.75 2.52 -25.74
CA SER A 127 -13.33 2.84 -27.12
C SER A 127 -14.49 3.02 -28.10
N ASP A 128 -15.64 2.42 -27.78
CA ASP A 128 -16.85 2.46 -28.59
C ASP A 128 -17.62 3.78 -28.47
N PHE A 129 -17.34 4.58 -27.43
CA PHE A 129 -18.01 5.85 -27.14
C PHE A 129 -17.13 7.09 -27.34
N ILE A 130 -15.84 6.92 -27.64
CA ILE A 130 -14.93 8.05 -27.88
C ILE A 130 -15.15 8.60 -29.30
N GLN A 131 -15.49 9.88 -29.40
CA GLN A 131 -15.63 10.52 -30.71
C GLN A 131 -14.24 10.81 -31.33
N PRO A 132 -14.12 10.76 -32.66
CA PRO A 132 -12.90 11.14 -33.34
C PRO A 132 -12.49 12.58 -33.00
N GLY A 133 -11.31 12.75 -32.40
CA GLY A 133 -10.76 14.04 -31.94
C GLY A 133 -10.69 14.18 -30.42
N GLU A 134 -11.32 13.27 -29.67
CA GLU A 134 -11.38 13.33 -28.21
C GLU A 134 -10.19 12.62 -27.53
N TYR A 135 -9.47 11.72 -28.21
CA TYR A 135 -8.29 11.08 -27.61
C TYR A 135 -7.20 12.08 -27.25
N ALA A 136 -7.04 13.14 -28.05
CA ALA A 136 -6.11 14.22 -27.75
C ALA A 136 -6.43 14.97 -26.43
N LEU A 137 -7.69 14.91 -25.98
CA LEU A 137 -8.14 15.51 -24.71
C LEU A 137 -8.03 14.53 -23.54
N TYR A 138 -8.45 13.28 -23.74
CA TYR A 138 -8.49 12.27 -22.67
C TYR A 138 -7.12 11.69 -22.34
N PHE A 139 -6.24 11.52 -23.32
CA PHE A 139 -4.93 10.88 -23.10
C PHE A 139 -4.06 11.63 -22.06
N PRO A 140 -3.86 12.96 -22.16
CA PRO A 140 -3.09 13.68 -21.16
C PRO A 140 -3.68 13.58 -19.75
N GLU A 141 -5.01 13.56 -19.64
CA GLU A 141 -5.69 13.48 -18.34
C GLU A 141 -5.57 12.08 -17.73
N LEU A 142 -5.70 11.02 -18.54
CA LEU A 142 -5.45 9.64 -18.11
C LEU A 142 -4.04 9.49 -17.53
N VAL A 143 -3.03 9.99 -18.24
CA VAL A 143 -1.63 9.95 -17.79
C VAL A 143 -1.46 10.77 -16.50
N ARG A 144 -2.03 11.97 -16.45
CA ARG A 144 -1.91 12.87 -15.30
C ARG A 144 -2.47 12.20 -14.04
N GLN A 145 -3.69 11.67 -14.10
CA GLN A 145 -4.33 11.03 -12.95
C GLN A 145 -3.63 9.73 -12.54
N SER A 146 -3.28 8.89 -13.51
CA SER A 146 -2.58 7.63 -13.21
C SER A 146 -1.22 7.90 -12.55
N GLU A 147 -0.40 8.78 -13.10
CA GLU A 147 0.91 9.11 -12.50
C GLU A 147 0.78 9.87 -11.17
N GLU A 148 -0.31 10.59 -10.93
CA GLU A 148 -0.59 11.20 -9.63
C GLU A 148 -0.81 10.12 -8.56
N VAL A 149 -1.59 9.08 -8.86
CA VAL A 149 -1.79 7.92 -7.98
C VAL A 149 -0.46 7.22 -7.70
N LEU A 150 0.34 6.93 -8.73
CA LEU A 150 1.64 6.25 -8.56
C LEU A 150 2.64 7.09 -7.76
N ARG A 151 2.63 8.42 -7.93
CA ARG A 151 3.48 9.32 -7.15
C ARG A 151 3.03 9.40 -5.70
N ALA A 152 1.72 9.41 -5.47
CA ALA A 152 1.15 9.39 -4.12
C ALA A 152 1.55 8.10 -3.40
N GLU A 153 1.42 6.94 -4.03
CA GLU A 153 1.89 5.65 -3.51
C GLU A 153 3.39 5.71 -3.14
N ALA A 154 4.25 6.13 -4.07
CA ALA A 154 5.69 6.24 -3.82
C ALA A 154 6.00 7.18 -2.63
N SER A 155 5.22 8.25 -2.46
CA SER A 155 5.38 9.17 -1.34
C SER A 155 4.98 8.57 0.00
N GLN A 156 3.96 7.70 0.03
CA GLN A 156 3.53 6.99 1.24
C GLN A 156 4.60 6.01 1.71
N TRP A 157 5.24 5.28 0.79
CA TRP A 157 6.38 4.42 1.12
C TRP A 157 7.54 5.21 1.73
N GLY A 158 7.87 6.38 1.17
CA GLY A 158 8.93 7.24 1.71
C GLY A 158 8.62 7.86 3.09
N GLN A 159 7.35 7.92 3.50
CA GLN A 159 6.96 8.36 4.85
C GLN A 159 7.03 7.23 5.87
N LEU A 160 6.73 6.00 5.47
CA LEU A 160 6.82 4.82 6.35
C LEU A 160 8.24 4.60 6.87
N ASP A 161 9.24 4.76 6.00
CA ASP A 161 10.65 4.63 6.38
C ASP A 161 11.08 5.67 7.44
N LYS A 162 10.51 6.88 7.37
CA LYS A 162 10.81 7.96 8.33
C LYS A 162 10.20 7.69 9.68
N VAL A 163 8.90 7.33 9.73
CA VAL A 163 8.20 7.01 10.97
C VAL A 163 8.87 5.82 11.68
N ALA A 164 9.24 4.77 10.95
CA ALA A 164 9.93 3.62 11.52
C ALA A 164 11.30 3.96 12.13
N THR A 165 12.00 4.97 11.58
CA THR A 165 13.32 5.40 12.08
C THR A 165 13.19 6.29 13.33
N GLU A 166 12.17 7.14 13.39
CA GLU A 166 11.89 8.03 14.52
C GLU A 166 11.45 7.25 15.78
N ASP A 167 10.56 6.26 15.63
CA ASP A 167 10.12 5.40 16.75
C ASP A 167 11.27 4.59 17.36
N ALA A 168 12.26 4.17 16.54
CA ALA A 168 13.42 3.41 17.00
C ALA A 168 14.42 4.27 17.79
N THR A 169 14.43 5.59 17.59
CA THR A 169 15.38 6.54 18.22
C THR A 169 14.77 7.30 19.40
N GLY A 170 13.44 7.40 19.49
CA GLY A 170 12.72 8.16 20.53
C GLY A 170 12.58 7.47 21.90
N THR A 171 13.00 6.22 22.09
CA THR A 171 12.78 5.48 23.36
C THR A 171 13.96 5.59 24.35
N SER A 172 15.05 6.29 24.02
CA SER A 172 16.24 6.38 24.90
C SER A 172 16.33 7.64 25.77
N GLU A 173 15.36 8.55 25.74
CA GLU A 173 15.51 9.85 26.41
C GLU A 173 14.33 10.17 27.34
N SER A 174 14.22 9.47 28.47
CA SER A 174 13.53 9.99 29.67
C SER A 174 13.69 9.06 30.88
N LYS A 175 14.68 9.35 31.75
CA LYS A 175 14.51 9.64 33.19
C LYS A 175 15.90 9.69 33.86
N GLU A 176 16.57 10.83 33.81
CA GLU A 176 17.59 11.17 34.83
C GLU A 176 16.88 12.10 35.82
N GLU A 177 16.44 11.50 36.93
CA GLU A 177 15.67 12.14 37.98
C GLU A 177 16.60 13.01 38.83
N ASP A 178 16.71 14.28 38.44
CA ASP A 178 17.40 15.34 39.18
C ASP A 178 16.76 15.52 40.56
N THR A 179 17.49 15.10 41.60
CA THR A 179 17.08 15.27 43.00
C THR A 179 17.91 16.41 43.60
N PRO A 180 17.32 17.55 43.97
CA PRO A 180 18.02 18.55 44.76
C PRO A 180 17.73 18.36 46.27
N PRO A 181 18.66 18.85 47.14
CA PRO A 181 18.70 18.57 48.58
C PRO A 181 17.66 19.30 49.44
#